data_AF-A0A962ZC35-F1
#
_entry.id   AF-A0A962ZC35-F1
#
_cell.length_a   1.000
_cell.length_b   1.000
_cell.length_c   1.000
_cell.angle_alpha   90.00
_cell.angle_beta   90.00
_cell.angle_gamma   90.00
#
_symmetry.space_group_name_H-M   'P 1'
#
loop_
_entity.id
_entity.type
_entity.pdbx_description
1 polymer ?
#
loop_
_entity_poly.entity_id
_entity_poly.type
_entity_poly.pdbx_seq_one_letter_code
_entity_poly.pdbx_strand_id
1 'polypeptide(L)'
;HVAAKSESRSALIDLQGVSRDRLMDTLEELDLVDDRFVARDAADTGMLMVGGPPAYRLAVERVFHSLAARKSQPVVVYRGGSQP
;
A
#
# COMPACT_ATOMS: atom_id res chain seq x y z
N HIS A 1 6.08 0.47 25.68
CA HIS A 1 7.00 0.18 24.56
C HIS A 1 7.44 1.53 24.00
N VAL A 2 8.61 2.03 24.39
CA VAL A 2 9.09 3.37 23.98
C VAL A 2 9.99 3.16 22.76
N ALA A 3 9.43 3.25 21.56
CA ALA A 3 10.23 3.20 20.34
C ALA A 3 11.01 4.51 20.20
N ALA A 4 12.33 4.37 20.08
CA ALA A 4 13.30 5.44 20.07
C ALA A 4 12.97 6.53 19.03
N LYS A 5 13.13 7.76 19.47
CA LYS A 5 12.84 9.03 18.80
C LYS A 5 13.79 9.34 17.61
N SER A 6 14.32 8.34 16.91
CA SER A 6 15.46 8.55 15.99
C SER A 6 15.50 7.66 14.74
N GLU A 7 14.38 7.09 14.31
CA GLU A 7 14.35 6.31 13.07
C GLU A 7 13.17 6.67 12.16
N SER A 8 12.96 7.97 11.95
CA SER A 8 12.21 8.46 10.79
C SER A 8 13.02 8.21 9.50
N ARG A 9 13.23 6.94 9.15
CA ARG A 9 13.81 6.54 7.87
C ARG A 9 12.70 6.56 6.84
N SER A 10 12.84 7.43 5.84
CA SER A 10 12.04 7.38 4.62
C SER A 10 12.37 6.10 3.86
N ALA A 11 11.36 5.31 3.53
CA ALA A 11 11.49 4.16 2.65
C ALA A 11 10.83 4.46 1.29
N LEU A 12 11.42 3.95 0.22
CA LEU A 12 10.83 3.98 -1.12
C LEU A 12 10.09 2.67 -1.34
N ILE A 13 8.81 2.77 -1.70
CA ILE A 13 7.95 1.64 -2.05
C ILE A 13 7.65 1.75 -3.54
N ASP A 14 8.03 0.72 -4.31
CA ASP A 14 7.61 0.60 -5.71
C ASP A 14 6.12 0.21 -5.76
N LEU A 15 5.31 1.06 -6.39
CA LEU A 15 3.88 0.88 -6.51
C LEU A 15 3.48 -0.18 -7.55
N GLN A 16 4.41 -0.70 -8.37
CA GLN A 16 4.15 -1.75 -9.37
C GLN A 16 2.86 -1.53 -10.22
N GLY A 17 2.59 -0.25 -10.53
CA GLY A 17 1.41 0.18 -11.28
C GLY A 17 0.10 0.30 -10.49
N VAL A 18 0.10 0.23 -9.16
CA VAL A 18 -1.00 0.70 -8.31
C VAL A 18 -0.93 2.22 -8.24
N SER A 19 -2.04 2.91 -8.50
CA SER A 19 -2.08 4.38 -8.36
C SER A 19 -1.91 4.78 -6.90
N ARG A 20 -1.08 5.80 -6.63
CA ARG A 20 -0.94 6.38 -5.28
C ARG A 20 -2.29 6.71 -4.67
N ASP A 21 -3.14 7.38 -5.45
CA ASP A 21 -4.48 7.81 -5.05
C ASP A 21 -5.27 6.65 -4.41
N ARG A 22 -5.33 5.51 -5.11
CA ARG A 22 -6.01 4.30 -4.64
C ARG A 22 -5.39 3.68 -3.39
N LEU A 23 -4.06 3.77 -3.25
CA LEU A 23 -3.37 3.33 -2.03
C LEU A 23 -3.69 4.27 -0.86
N MET A 24 -3.68 5.59 -1.09
CA MET A 24 -4.02 6.60 -0.08
C MET A 24 -5.47 6.48 0.37
N ASP A 25 -6.42 6.34 -0.56
CA ASP A 25 -7.84 6.09 -0.24
C ASP A 25 -8.01 4.87 0.67
N THR A 26 -7.33 3.76 0.33
CA THR A 26 -7.42 2.54 1.14
C THR A 26 -6.79 2.72 2.51
N LEU A 27 -5.71 3.51 2.62
CA LEU A 27 -5.11 3.83 3.92
C LEU A 27 -6.03 4.74 4.74
N GLU A 28 -6.75 5.67 4.10
CA GLU A 28 -7.72 6.55 4.75
C GLU A 28 -8.94 5.75 5.25
N GLU A 29 -9.49 4.86 4.42
CA GLU A 29 -10.57 3.93 4.80
C GLU A 29 -10.20 3.05 6.02
N LEU A 30 -8.92 2.72 6.16
CA LEU A 30 -8.40 1.91 7.26
C LEU A 30 -7.96 2.73 8.48
N ASP A 31 -8.17 4.05 8.47
CA ASP A 31 -7.71 5.00 9.51
C ASP A 31 -6.19 4.88 9.79
N LEU A 32 -5.43 4.56 8.73
CA LEU A 32 -3.98 4.42 8.79
C LEU A 32 -3.28 5.71 8.38
N VAL A 33 -3.95 6.66 7.74
CA VAL A 33 -3.36 7.96 7.40
C VAL A 33 -3.13 8.75 8.68
N ASP A 34 -1.88 9.09 8.97
CA ASP A 34 -1.49 9.93 10.10
C ASP A 34 -0.68 11.11 9.55
N ASP A 35 -1.08 12.34 9.89
CA ASP A 35 -0.43 13.58 9.47
C ASP A 35 1.07 13.64 9.82
N ARG A 36 1.50 12.83 10.80
CA ARG A 36 2.90 12.73 11.22
C ARG A 36 3.74 11.88 10.27
N PHE A 37 3.11 11.12 9.36
CA PHE A 37 3.79 10.26 8.41
C PHE A 37 3.63 10.80 6.99
N VAL A 38 4.77 10.96 6.31
CA VAL A 38 4.80 11.60 4.99
C VAL A 38 4.71 10.52 3.92
N ALA A 39 3.59 10.46 3.19
CA ALA A 39 3.45 9.68 1.96
C ALA A 39 3.49 10.62 0.75
N ARG A 40 4.59 10.63 0.00
CA ARG A 40 4.79 11.51 -1.16
C ARG A 40 5.29 10.72 -2.35
N ASP A 41 4.84 11.09 -3.55
CA ASP A 41 5.42 10.57 -4.78
C ASP A 41 6.92 10.88 -4.82
N ALA A 42 7.72 9.86 -5.11
CA ALA A 42 9.12 10.09 -5.46
C ALA A 42 9.18 10.70 -6.86
N ALA A 43 10.29 11.38 -7.18
CA ALA A 43 10.49 12.01 -8.48
C ALA A 43 10.42 11.04 -9.68
N ASP A 44 10.47 9.73 -9.42
CA ASP A 44 10.35 8.66 -10.40
C ASP A 44 8.91 8.14 -10.46
N THR A 45 8.33 8.10 -11.66
CA THR A 45 6.96 7.65 -11.91
C THR A 45 6.75 6.21 -11.47
N GLY A 46 6.11 6.03 -10.30
CA GLY A 46 5.76 4.70 -9.77
C GLY A 46 6.37 4.37 -8.41
N MET A 47 7.11 5.29 -7.78
CA MET A 47 7.62 5.09 -6.42
C MET A 47 6.92 6.02 -5.42
N LEU A 48 6.56 5.48 -4.25
CA LEU A 48 6.02 6.21 -3.12
C LEU A 48 7.05 6.26 -2.00
N MET A 49 7.41 7.47 -1.56
CA MET A 49 8.22 7.68 -0.38
C MET A 49 7.33 7.72 0.86
N VAL A 50 7.58 6.82 1.80
CA VAL A 50 6.86 6.72 3.09
C VAL A 50 7.82 7.00 4.23
N GLY A 51 7.58 8.08 4.96
CA GLY A 51 8.32 8.45 6.16
C GLY A 51 7.52 8.13 7.42
N GLY A 52 8.05 7.27 8.28
CA GLY A 52 7.40 6.93 9.56
C GLY A 52 8.10 5.80 10.32
N PRO A 53 7.53 5.37 11.46
CA PRO A 53 7.99 4.23 12.23
C PRO A 53 7.98 2.94 11.39
N PRO A 54 8.84 1.97 11.70
CA PRO A 54 8.86 0.68 11.01
C PRO A 54 7.50 -0.03 10.99
N ALA A 55 6.71 0.10 12.06
CA ALA A 55 5.37 -0.47 12.17
C ALA A 55 4.38 0.16 11.17
N TYR A 56 4.50 1.47 10.93
CA TYR A 56 3.67 2.17 9.94
C TYR A 56 3.99 1.69 8.53
N ARG A 57 5.28 1.60 8.19
CA ARG A 57 5.75 1.08 6.90
C ARG A 57 5.21 -0.33 6.62
N LEU A 58 5.28 -1.22 7.61
CA LEU A 58 4.75 -2.59 7.50
C LEU A 58 3.24 -2.62 7.21
N ALA A 59 2.47 -1.72 7.81
CA ALA A 59 1.04 -1.60 7.54
C ALA A 59 0.78 -1.17 6.09
N VAL A 60 1.49 -0.14 5.62
CA VAL A 60 1.39 0.36 4.24
C VAL A 60 1.75 -0.73 3.23
N GLU A 61 2.84 -1.47 3.45
CA GLU A 61 3.25 -2.59 2.59
C GLU A 61 2.20 -3.70 2.53
N ARG A 62 1.57 -4.04 3.65
CA ARG A 62 0.53 -5.07 3.71
C ARG A 62 -0.74 -4.67 2.95
N VAL A 63 -1.14 -3.41 3.06
CA VAL A 63 -2.27 -2.84 2.31
C VAL A 63 -1.93 -2.82 0.82
N PHE A 64 -0.73 -2.36 0.47
CA PHE A 64 -0.24 -2.38 -0.90
C PHE A 64 -0.23 -3.79 -1.51
N HIS A 65 0.32 -4.79 -0.81
CA HIS A 65 0.29 -6.20 -1.27
C HIS A 65 -1.14 -6.70 -1.48
N SER A 66 -2.08 -6.29 -0.62
CA SER A 66 -3.49 -6.65 -0.77
C SER A 66 -4.13 -6.01 -2.01
N LEU A 67 -3.77 -4.76 -2.33
CA LEU A 67 -4.24 -4.06 -3.54
C LEU A 67 -3.60 -4.64 -4.81
N ALA A 68 -2.30 -4.92 -4.80
CA ALA A 68 -1.57 -5.53 -5.90
C ALA A 68 -2.10 -6.94 -6.21
N ALA A 69 -2.38 -7.75 -5.17
CA ALA A 69 -2.98 -9.07 -5.31
C ALA A 69 -4.39 -9.02 -5.95
N ARG A 70 -5.18 -7.97 -5.71
CA ARG A 70 -6.47 -7.77 -6.37
C ARG A 70 -6.32 -7.39 -7.85
N LYS A 71 -5.27 -6.66 -8.22
CA LYS A 71 -4.99 -6.29 -9.61
C LYS A 71 -4.51 -7.48 -10.44
N SER A 72 -3.85 -8.45 -9.82
CA SER A 72 -3.23 -9.59 -10.52
C SER A 72 -4.12 -10.84 -10.67
N GLN A 73 -5.38 -10.80 -10.21
CA GLN A 73 -6.29 -11.94 -10.34
C GLN A 73 -7.35 -11.67 -11.40
N PRO A 74 -7.26 -12.27 -12.60
CA PRO A 74 -8.46 -12.51 -13.38
C PRO A 74 -9.28 -13.52 -12.57
N VAL A 75 -10.37 -13.06 -11.95
CA VAL A 75 -11.37 -13.97 -11.38
C VAL A 75 -11.99 -14.73 -12.56
N VAL A 76 -11.38 -15.84 -12.95
CA VAL A 76 -11.98 -16.81 -13.87
C VAL A 76 -13.04 -17.54 -13.06
N VAL A 77 -14.22 -16.94 -13.01
CA VAL A 77 -15.43 -17.64 -12.58
C VAL A 77 -15.73 -18.72 -13.63
N TYR A 78 -15.29 -19.95 -13.36
CA TYR A 78 -15.89 -21.12 -14.00
C TYR A 78 -17.31 -21.26 -13.46
N ARG A 79 -18.25 -20.51 -14.05
CA ARG A 79 -19.68 -20.80 -13.94
C ARG A 79 -19.89 -22.12 -14.67
N GLY A 80 -19.84 -23.22 -13.92
CA GLY A 80 -20.11 -24.56 -14.42
C GLY A 80 -21.45 -24.56 -15.15
N GLY A 81 -21.38 -24.50 -16.49
CA GLY A 81 -22.50 -24.73 -17.37
C GLY A 81 -22.93 -26.18 -17.21
N SER A 82 -24.20 -26.36 -16.87
CA SER A 82 -24.91 -27.62 -16.97
C SER A 82 -24.67 -28.21 -18.35
N GLN A 83 -24.05 -29.39 -18.41
CA GLN A 83 -23.90 -30.14 -19.64
C GLN A 83 -25.16 -31.01 -19.85
N PRO A 84 -25.73 -31.07 -21.07
CA PRO A 84 -26.89 -31.90 -21.40
C PRO A 84 -26.57 -33.41 -21.41
#